data_AF-A0A9D8S2X8-F1
#
_entry.id   AF-A0A9D8S2X8-F1
#
_cell.length_a   1.000
_cell.length_b   1.000
_cell.length_c   1.000
_cell.angle_alpha   90.00
_cell.angle_beta   90.00
_cell.angle_gamma   90.00
#
_symmetry.space_group_name_H-M   'P 1'
#
loop_
_entity.id
_entity.type
_entity.pdbx_description
1 polymer ?
#
loop_
_entity_poly.entity_id
_entity_poly.type
_entity_poly.pdbx_seq_one_letter_code
_entity_poly.pdbx_strand_id
1 'polypeptide(L)'
;MLYKINMITEEDGWIVIDTNGWGSEPVRLLAQSIAEEMGKEMFQPYEGDAQFMIQGDPYKLLFQYDDLFGTCVILDKMEDKDAVVALLERHFEKLRDK
;
A
#
# COMPACT_ATOMS: atom_id res chain seq x y z
N MET A 1 -14.08 5.42 -1.55
CA MET A 1 -13.41 4.62 -2.61
C MET A 1 -13.34 3.12 -2.24
N LEU A 2 -13.54 2.15 -3.17
CA LEU A 2 -13.44 0.71 -2.83
C LEU A 2 -11.98 0.26 -2.95
N TYR A 3 -11.42 -0.24 -1.85
CA TYR A 3 -10.16 -0.99 -1.80
C TYR A 3 -10.46 -2.42 -1.37
N LYS A 4 -9.82 -3.41 -2.01
CA LYS A 4 -9.96 -4.81 -1.64
C LYS A 4 -8.69 -5.58 -1.99
N ILE A 5 -8.21 -6.43 -1.09
CA ILE A 5 -7.13 -7.37 -1.44
C ILE A 5 -7.66 -8.35 -2.49
N ASN A 6 -7.00 -8.41 -3.63
CA ASN A 6 -7.29 -9.33 -4.72
C ASN A 6 -6.46 -10.61 -4.58
N MET A 7 -5.15 -10.46 -4.39
CA MET A 7 -4.20 -11.56 -4.32
C MET A 7 -3.05 -11.23 -3.37
N ILE A 8 -2.50 -12.26 -2.72
CA ILE A 8 -1.22 -12.19 -2.02
C ILE A 8 -0.31 -13.27 -2.59
N THR A 9 0.87 -12.92 -3.10
CA THR A 9 1.85 -13.90 -3.57
C THR A 9 2.71 -14.37 -2.39
N GLU A 10 2.80 -15.70 -2.19
CA GLU A 10 3.56 -16.25 -1.06
C GLU A 10 5.07 -16.25 -1.28
N GLU A 11 5.52 -16.24 -2.54
CA GLU A 11 6.95 -16.29 -2.90
C GLU A 11 7.62 -14.92 -2.80
N ASP A 12 6.92 -13.87 -3.23
CA ASP A 12 7.48 -12.52 -3.39
C ASP A 12 6.88 -11.48 -2.43
N GLY A 13 5.83 -11.83 -1.68
CA GLY A 13 5.20 -10.93 -0.71
C GLY A 13 4.43 -9.76 -1.31
N TRP A 14 3.93 -9.91 -2.54
CA TRP A 14 3.12 -8.90 -3.20
C TRP A 14 1.67 -9.03 -2.77
N ILE A 15 1.09 -7.94 -2.28
CA ILE A 15 -0.33 -7.80 -1.99
C ILE A 15 -0.93 -6.91 -3.08
N VAL A 16 -1.66 -7.52 -4.01
CA VAL A 16 -2.35 -6.83 -5.09
C VAL A 16 -3.73 -6.37 -4.59
N ILE A 17 -4.04 -5.10 -4.82
CA ILE A 17 -5.23 -4.44 -4.31
C ILE A 17 -6.07 -3.94 -5.48
N ASP A 18 -7.31 -4.40 -5.55
CA ASP A 18 -8.31 -3.85 -6.45
C ASP A 18 -8.74 -2.48 -5.92
N THR A 19 -8.73 -1.49 -6.82
CA THR A 19 -9.16 -0.13 -6.51
C THR A 19 -10.04 0.43 -7.62
N ASN A 20 -10.97 1.31 -7.27
CA ASN A 20 -11.85 1.98 -8.25
C ASN A 20 -11.28 3.31 -8.77
N GLY A 21 -10.05 3.68 -8.39
CA GLY A 21 -9.42 4.93 -8.82
C GLY A 21 -8.56 4.78 -10.07
N TRP A 22 -8.00 5.89 -10.54
CA TRP A 22 -7.18 5.92 -11.76
C TRP A 22 -5.70 6.14 -11.46
N GLY A 23 -4.85 5.39 -12.17
CA GLY A 23 -3.41 5.52 -12.07
C GLY A 23 -2.89 5.34 -10.64
N SER A 24 -1.89 6.13 -10.26
CA SER A 24 -1.20 6.05 -8.97
C SER A 24 -1.94 6.70 -7.80
N GLU A 25 -3.10 7.32 -8.02
CA GLU A 25 -3.83 8.01 -6.96
C GLU A 25 -4.24 7.08 -5.79
N PRO A 26 -4.79 5.87 -6.02
CA PRO A 26 -5.23 5.01 -4.93
C PRO A 26 -4.10 4.56 -4.03
N VAL A 27 -2.96 4.17 -4.60
CA VAL A 27 -1.79 3.75 -3.82
C VAL A 27 -1.20 4.91 -3.03
N ARG A 28 -1.18 6.11 -3.61
CA ARG A 28 -0.72 7.32 -2.93
C ARG A 28 -1.60 7.66 -1.74
N LEU A 29 -2.93 7.61 -1.91
CA LEU A 29 -3.89 7.88 -0.83
C LEU A 29 -3.80 6.86 0.30
N LEU A 30 -3.58 5.59 -0.05
CA LEU A 30 -3.36 4.52 0.91
C LEU A 30 -2.08 4.75 1.73
N ALA A 31 -0.94 4.93 1.05
CA ALA A 31 0.34 5.20 1.70
C ALA A 31 0.29 6.47 2.57
N GLN A 32 -0.33 7.54 2.07
CA GLN A 32 -0.54 8.78 2.82
C GLN A 32 -1.39 8.55 4.08
N SER A 33 -2.50 7.80 3.97
CA SER A 33 -3.36 7.53 5.12
C SER A 33 -2.63 6.77 6.24
N ILE A 34 -1.75 5.83 5.87
CA ILE A 34 -0.95 5.06 6.82
C ILE A 34 0.14 5.96 7.44
N ALA A 35 0.83 6.76 6.64
CA ALA A 35 1.84 7.70 7.10
C ALA A 35 1.27 8.71 8.12
N GLU A 36 0.08 9.25 7.84
CA GLU A 36 -0.66 10.17 8.72
C GLU A 36 -1.00 9.52 10.07
N GLU A 37 -1.46 8.26 10.08
CA GLU A 37 -1.73 7.53 11.33
C GLU A 37 -0.45 7.32 12.16
N MET A 38 0.67 7.08 11.49
CA MET A 38 1.96 6.84 12.14
C MET A 38 2.66 8.13 12.59
N GLY A 39 2.19 9.29 12.14
CA GLY A 39 2.87 10.58 12.35
C GLY A 39 4.24 10.62 11.66
N LYS A 40 4.38 9.98 10.50
CA LYS A 40 5.64 9.87 9.75
C LYS A 40 5.50 10.43 8.34
N GLU A 41 6.64 10.75 7.73
CA GLU A 41 6.67 11.27 6.38
C GLU A 41 6.66 10.14 5.35
N MET A 42 5.86 10.32 4.30
CA MET A 42 5.89 9.50 3.09
C MET A 42 6.87 10.13 2.10
N PHE A 43 7.66 9.31 1.42
CA PHE A 43 8.60 9.75 0.38
C PHE A 43 8.55 8.81 -0.83
N GLN A 44 9.03 9.29 -1.97
CA GLN A 44 9.25 8.48 -3.16
C GLN A 44 10.73 8.10 -3.24
N PRO A 45 11.09 6.81 -3.31
CA PRO A 45 12.49 6.39 -3.41
C PRO A 45 13.11 6.74 -4.77
N TYR A 46 12.30 6.80 -5.82
CA TYR A 46 12.71 7.11 -7.17
C TYR A 46 11.75 8.14 -7.78
N GLU A 47 12.29 9.31 -8.18
CA GLU A 47 11.51 10.34 -8.85
C GLU A 47 11.06 9.84 -10.23
N GLY A 48 9.74 9.78 -10.44
CA GLY A 48 9.13 9.36 -11.70
C GLY A 48 8.41 8.01 -11.63
N ASP A 49 8.73 7.19 -10.62
CA ASP A 49 7.99 5.95 -10.36
C ASP A 49 6.84 6.21 -9.38
N ALA A 50 5.71 5.53 -9.59
CA ALA A 50 4.59 5.57 -8.69
C ALA A 50 4.81 4.66 -7.46
N GLN A 51 5.96 4.84 -6.80
CA GLN A 51 6.40 4.11 -5.63
C GLN A 51 6.50 5.03 -4.42
N PHE A 52 6.03 4.55 -3.28
CA PHE A 52 5.98 5.30 -2.04
C PHE A 52 6.46 4.43 -0.88
N MET A 53 7.20 5.04 0.03
CA MET A 53 7.64 4.43 1.28
C MET A 53 7.36 5.39 2.44
N ILE A 54 7.24 4.86 3.65
CA ILE A 54 6.99 5.64 4.85
C ILE A 54 8.25 5.57 5.72
N GLN A 55 8.81 6.74 6.08
CA GLN A 55 10.06 6.80 6.82
C GLN A 55 9.91 6.10 8.17
N GLY A 56 10.79 5.13 8.44
CA GLY A 56 10.80 4.39 9.70
C GLY A 56 9.60 3.47 9.91
N ASP A 57 8.85 3.11 8.86
CA ASP A 57 7.85 2.04 8.92
C ASP A 57 8.48 0.72 9.41
N PRO A 58 7.95 0.11 10.50
CA PRO A 58 8.49 -1.14 11.03
C PRO A 58 8.47 -2.29 10.02
N TYR A 59 7.51 -2.29 9.09
CA TYR A 59 7.36 -3.33 8.07
C TYR A 59 8.11 -3.03 6.77
N LYS A 60 8.66 -1.81 6.65
CA LYS A 60 9.37 -1.28 5.47
C LYS A 60 8.62 -1.53 4.15
N LEU A 61 7.31 -1.30 4.15
CA LEU A 61 6.45 -1.56 3.01
C LEU A 61 6.82 -0.65 1.83
N LEU A 62 6.76 -1.25 0.64
CA LEU A 62 6.78 -0.51 -0.61
C LEU A 62 5.38 -0.48 -1.19
N PHE A 63 4.82 0.73 -1.35
CA PHE A 63 3.53 0.95 -1.96
C PHE A 63 3.76 1.35 -3.41
N GLN A 64 3.28 0.56 -4.36
CA GLN A 64 3.55 0.75 -5.79
C GLN A 64 2.27 0.75 -6.61
N TYR A 65 2.20 1.61 -7.62
CA TYR A 65 1.29 1.42 -8.74
C TYR A 65 2.05 0.85 -9.94
N ASP A 66 1.49 -0.19 -10.53
CA ASP A 66 1.98 -0.90 -11.70
C ASP A 66 0.89 -0.91 -12.78
N ASP A 67 1.23 -0.66 -14.04
CA ASP A 67 0.22 -0.58 -15.11
C ASP A 67 -0.41 -1.94 -15.47
N LEU A 68 0.22 -3.06 -15.12
CA LEU A 68 -0.31 -4.40 -15.36
C LEU A 68 -1.13 -4.91 -14.17
N PHE A 69 -0.67 -4.63 -12.95
CA PHE A 69 -1.27 -5.18 -11.71
C PHE A 69 -2.09 -4.16 -10.91
N GLY A 70 -2.00 -2.87 -11.22
CA GLY A 70 -2.68 -1.81 -10.49
C GLY A 70 -1.96 -1.46 -9.18
N THR A 71 -2.72 -1.34 -8.10
CA THR A 71 -2.16 -0.99 -6.78
C THR A 71 -1.59 -2.21 -6.09
N CYS A 72 -0.33 -2.13 -5.68
CA CYS A 72 0.40 -3.18 -4.99
C CYS A 72 1.04 -2.67 -3.70
N VAL A 73 1.12 -3.55 -2.69
CA VAL A 73 1.92 -3.36 -1.48
C VAL A 73 2.87 -4.54 -1.37
N ILE A 74 4.16 -4.27 -1.24
CA ILE A 74 5.21 -5.29 -1.23
C ILE A 74 5.81 -5.36 0.17
N LEU A 75 5.84 -6.57 0.73
CA LEU A 75 6.37 -6.86 2.06
C LEU A 75 7.91 -6.96 2.04
N ASP A 76 8.59 -6.44 3.09
CA ASP A 76 10.01 -6.76 3.34
C ASP A 76 10.17 -8.20 3.84
N LYS A 77 9.17 -8.70 4.59
CA LYS A 77 9.17 -10.03 5.20
C LYS A 77 7.79 -10.66 5.19
N MET A 78 7.72 -11.93 4.81
CA MET A 78 6.48 -12.70 4.79
C MET A 78 5.88 -12.94 6.18
N GLU A 79 6.70 -12.91 7.24
CA GLU A 79 6.25 -13.05 8.64
C GLU A 79 5.28 -11.95 9.05
N ASP A 80 5.40 -10.77 8.44
CA ASP A 80 4.57 -9.60 8.75
C ASP A 80 3.23 -9.59 7.99
N LYS A 81 3.00 -10.57 7.10
CA LYS A 81 1.83 -10.62 6.20
C LYS A 81 0.52 -10.36 6.93
N ASP A 82 0.22 -11.12 7.97
CA ASP A 82 -1.08 -11.04 8.64
C ASP A 82 -1.28 -9.68 9.35
N ALA A 83 -0.19 -9.12 9.92
CA ALA A 83 -0.22 -7.80 10.54
C ALA A 83 -0.43 -6.69 9.52
N VAL A 84 0.22 -6.81 8.35
CA VAL A 84 0.08 -5.84 7.24
C VAL A 84 -1.29 -5.94 6.61
N VAL A 85 -1.84 -7.14 6.39
CA VAL A 85 -3.21 -7.33 5.90
C VAL A 85 -4.21 -6.64 6.82
N ALA A 86 -4.11 -6.86 8.13
CA ALA A 86 -5.01 -6.20 9.09
C ALA A 86 -4.85 -4.67 9.09
N LEU A 87 -3.63 -4.16 8.90
CA LEU A 87 -3.38 -2.73 8.72
C LEU A 87 -4.03 -2.19 7.45
N LEU A 88 -3.89 -2.88 6.32
CA LEU A 88 -4.47 -2.48 5.04
C LEU A 88 -6.00 -2.45 5.11
N GLU A 89 -6.63 -3.52 5.60
CA GLU A 89 -8.09 -3.61 5.75
C GLU A 89 -8.65 -2.49 6.62
N ARG A 90 -7.97 -2.15 7.73
CA ARG A 90 -8.35 -1.00 8.56
C ARG A 90 -8.32 0.31 7.78
N HIS A 91 -7.30 0.51 6.95
CA HIS A 91 -7.18 1.74 6.14
C HIS A 91 -8.14 1.76 4.95
N PHE A 92 -8.50 0.61 4.40
CA PHE A 92 -9.55 0.53 3.38
C PHE A 92 -10.88 1.04 3.92
N GLU A 93 -11.26 0.64 5.13
CA GLU A 93 -12.46 1.14 5.80
C GLU A 93 -12.40 2.65 6.04
N LYS A 94 -11.25 3.19 6.46
CA LYS A 94 -11.06 4.65 6.62
C LYS A 94 -11.20 5.44 5.32
N LEU A 95 -10.85 4.82 4.18
CA LEU A 95 -10.88 5.44 2.87
C LEU A 95 -12.17 5.12 2.09
N ARG A 96 -13.09 4.33 2.67
CA ARG A 96 -14.33 3.93 2.00
C ARG A 96 -15.23 5.12 1.69
N ASP A 97 -15.32 6.07 2.61
CA ASP A 97 -16.23 7.22 2.55
C ASP A 97 -15.51 8.54 2.20
N LYS A 98 -14.21 8.47 1.91
CA LYS A 98 -13.47 9.55 1.23
C LYS A 98 -13.57 9.38 -0.29
#